data_AF-W7HYK5-F1
#
_entry.id   AF-W7HYK5-F1
#
_cell.length_a   1.000
_cell.length_b   1.000
_cell.length_c   1.000
_cell.angle_alpha   90.00
_cell.angle_beta   90.00
_cell.angle_gamma   90.00
#
_symmetry.space_group_name_H-M   'P 1'
#
loop_
_entity.id
_entity.type
_entity.pdbx_description
1 polymer ?
#
loop_
_entity_poly.entity_id
_entity_poly.type
_entity_poly.pdbx_seq_one_letter_code
_entity_poly.pdbx_strand_id
1 'polypeptide(L)'
;MNDSAFNPEIVNPRTPEERAFAKIEHINLWAKVSKVRDLLGLSLQPGDHPDVQNSLDVMWSNLKRSVRQLSQNFDFFNDSIANELIILEQFLQIPEIKRLSGDECWDGSFYPRRMKIDPVRAARWFINNRREAVKHAHNLAMRKGSYTRGEPSGW
;
A
#
# COMPACT_ATOMS: atom_id res chain seq x y z
N MET A 1 -4.32 30.20 -8.51
CA MET A 1 -4.09 28.80 -8.90
C MET A 1 -2.66 28.47 -8.48
N ASN A 2 -2.50 27.69 -7.41
CA ASN A 2 -1.18 27.31 -6.90
C ASN A 2 -0.76 26.03 -7.62
N ASP A 3 -0.08 26.20 -8.75
CA ASP A 3 0.74 25.14 -9.34
C ASP A 3 1.95 24.94 -8.44
N SER A 4 1.86 23.98 -7.53
CA SER A 4 3.01 23.44 -6.82
C SER A 4 3.04 21.93 -7.02
N ALA A 5 3.53 21.52 -8.19
CA ALA A 5 4.27 20.28 -8.29
C ALA A 5 5.37 20.29 -7.22
N PHE A 6 5.35 19.33 -6.29
CA PHE A 6 6.42 19.02 -5.34
C PHE A 6 6.97 20.20 -4.53
N ASN A 7 6.30 20.56 -3.43
CA ASN A 7 6.93 21.41 -2.41
C ASN A 7 7.96 20.57 -1.62
N PRO A 8 9.28 20.86 -1.69
CA PRO A 8 10.32 20.04 -1.05
C PRO A 8 10.25 20.05 0.49
N GLU A 9 9.55 21.00 1.10
CA GLU A 9 9.27 21.02 2.55
C GLU A 9 8.28 19.93 2.99
N ILE A 10 7.54 19.34 2.06
CA ILE A 10 6.60 18.22 2.28
C ILE A 10 7.36 16.91 2.47
N VAL A 11 8.57 16.80 1.92
CA VAL A 11 9.39 15.58 1.91
C VAL A 11 10.34 15.51 3.13
N ASN A 12 10.56 16.62 3.82
CA ASN A 12 11.48 16.66 4.95
C ASN A 12 10.83 16.17 6.25
N PRO A 13 11.35 15.09 6.87
CA PRO A 13 10.84 14.61 8.15
C PRO A 13 11.12 15.63 9.27
N ARG A 14 10.07 16.03 9.98
CA ARG A 14 10.04 17.04 11.05
C ARG A 14 10.13 16.39 12.43
N THR A 15 9.57 15.20 12.62
CA THR A 15 9.58 14.50 13.92
C THR A 15 10.65 13.39 14.00
N PRO A 16 11.03 12.93 15.20
CA PRO A 16 11.85 11.73 15.37
C PRO A 16 11.24 10.48 14.70
N GLU A 17 9.92 10.30 14.77
CA GLU A 17 9.19 9.18 14.18
C GLU A 17 9.26 9.23 12.66
N GLU A 18 9.02 10.40 12.06
CA GLU A 18 9.16 10.63 10.62
C GLU A 18 10.59 10.37 10.15
N ARG A 19 11.60 10.78 10.92
CA ARG A 19 13.02 10.51 10.60
C ARG A 19 13.35 9.03 10.70
N ALA A 20 12.82 8.33 11.69
CA ALA A 20 13.00 6.89 11.83
C ALA A 20 12.35 6.14 10.67
N PHE A 21 11.12 6.51 10.33
CA PHE A 21 10.39 5.93 9.21
C PHE A 21 11.11 6.21 7.89
N ALA A 22 11.54 7.43 7.61
CA ALA A 22 12.30 7.80 6.40
C ALA A 22 13.54 6.91 6.15
N LYS A 23 14.19 6.41 7.21
CA LYS A 23 15.39 5.55 7.12
C LYS A 23 15.09 4.09 6.76
N ILE A 24 13.84 3.65 6.83
CA ILE A 24 13.48 2.26 6.55
C ILE A 24 13.68 2.00 5.05
N GLU A 25 14.45 0.98 4.70
CA GLU A 25 14.61 0.63 3.28
C GLU A 25 13.28 0.19 2.65
N HIS A 26 13.07 0.58 1.39
CA HIS A 26 11.87 0.24 0.65
C HIS A 26 11.94 -1.22 0.21
N ILE A 27 10.81 -1.93 0.24
CA ILE A 27 10.65 -3.08 -0.65
C ILE A 27 10.79 -2.53 -2.06
N ASN A 28 11.61 -3.16 -2.89
CA ASN A 28 11.73 -2.81 -4.30
C ASN A 28 10.35 -2.50 -4.88
N LEU A 29 10.19 -1.28 -5.40
CA LEU A 29 8.93 -0.74 -5.92
C LEU A 29 8.25 -1.70 -6.91
N TRP A 30 9.04 -2.58 -7.54
CA TRP A 30 8.62 -3.51 -8.58
C TRP A 30 8.35 -4.93 -8.08
N ALA A 31 8.28 -5.14 -6.76
CA ALA A 31 7.90 -6.45 -6.23
C ALA A 31 6.50 -6.81 -6.77
N LYS A 32 6.44 -7.90 -7.54
CA LYS A 32 5.18 -8.41 -8.11
C LYS A 32 4.23 -8.79 -6.97
N VAL A 33 2.93 -8.63 -7.22
CA VAL A 33 1.87 -8.94 -6.23
C VAL A 33 2.01 -10.35 -5.65
N SER A 34 2.37 -11.35 -6.46
CA SER A 34 2.62 -12.72 -5.99
C SER A 34 3.74 -12.78 -4.94
N LYS A 35 4.85 -12.07 -5.18
CA LYS A 35 5.98 -12.04 -4.24
C LYS A 35 5.58 -11.39 -2.92
N VAL A 36 4.76 -10.34 -2.95
CA VAL A 36 4.26 -9.69 -1.73
C VAL A 36 3.31 -10.60 -0.97
N ARG A 37 2.40 -11.28 -1.68
CA ARG A 37 1.54 -12.30 -1.08
C ARG A 37 2.36 -13.37 -0.35
N ASP A 38 3.45 -13.85 -0.96
CA ASP A 38 4.37 -14.80 -0.34
C ASP A 38 5.06 -14.21 0.91
N LEU A 39 5.54 -12.97 0.82
CA LEU A 39 6.24 -12.28 1.92
C LEU A 39 5.31 -11.98 3.11
N LEU A 40 4.04 -11.70 2.84
CA LEU A 40 2.99 -11.55 3.86
C LEU A 40 2.60 -12.90 4.49
N GLY A 41 3.11 -14.02 3.99
CA GLY A 41 2.79 -15.35 4.50
C GLY A 41 1.44 -15.88 4.05
N LEU A 42 0.86 -15.30 2.98
CA LEU A 42 -0.44 -15.65 2.41
C LEU A 42 -0.35 -16.65 1.26
N SER A 43 0.74 -17.39 1.21
CA SER A 43 1.01 -18.50 0.29
C SER A 43 1.42 -19.73 1.07
N LEU A 44 1.26 -20.91 0.48
CA LEU A 44 1.72 -22.16 1.08
C LEU A 44 3.22 -22.10 1.33
N GLN A 45 3.60 -22.47 2.55
CA GLN A 45 4.97 -22.62 3.00
C GLN A 45 5.30 -24.12 3.11
N PRO A 46 6.60 -24.49 3.05
CA PRO A 46 7.01 -25.87 3.29
C PRO A 46 6.46 -26.39 4.63
N GLY A 47 5.73 -27.51 4.60
CA GLY A 47 5.12 -28.11 5.79
C GLY A 47 3.66 -27.71 6.04
N ASP A 48 3.10 -26.75 5.30
CA ASP A 48 1.66 -26.47 5.34
C ASP A 48 0.86 -27.62 4.71
N HIS A 49 -0.27 -27.98 5.32
CA HIS A 49 -1.23 -28.91 4.73
C HIS A 49 -1.94 -28.26 3.53
N PRO A 50 -2.23 -28.96 2.43
CA PRO A 50 -2.92 -28.37 1.27
C PRO A 50 -4.25 -27.65 1.61
N ASP A 51 -4.97 -28.14 2.63
CA ASP A 51 -6.27 -27.59 3.03
C ASP A 51 -6.23 -26.14 3.54
N VAL A 52 -5.06 -25.63 3.96
CA VAL A 52 -4.95 -24.21 4.37
C VAL A 52 -4.94 -23.24 3.18
N GLN A 53 -4.78 -23.71 1.94
CA GLN A 53 -4.79 -22.86 0.74
C GLN A 53 -6.06 -22.00 0.65
N ASN A 54 -7.23 -22.61 0.88
CA ASN A 54 -8.51 -21.90 0.83
C ASN A 54 -8.57 -20.76 1.86
N SER A 55 -8.10 -21.01 3.09
CA SER A 55 -8.03 -19.99 4.14
C SER A 55 -7.07 -18.85 3.78
N LEU A 56 -5.92 -19.17 3.20
CA LEU A 56 -4.95 -18.18 2.74
C LEU A 56 -5.51 -17.31 1.60
N ASP A 57 -6.27 -17.89 0.67
CA ASP A 57 -6.94 -17.16 -0.42
C ASP A 57 -8.04 -16.22 0.09
N VAL A 58 -8.82 -16.65 1.09
CA VAL A 58 -9.83 -15.81 1.75
C VAL A 58 -9.16 -14.63 2.47
N MET A 59 -8.10 -14.90 3.24
CA MET A 59 -7.34 -13.84 3.91
C MET A 59 -6.73 -12.85 2.92
N TRP A 60 -6.15 -13.34 1.83
CA TRP A 60 -5.64 -12.46 0.77
C TRP A 60 -6.72 -11.60 0.13
N SER A 61 -7.91 -12.17 -0.07
CA SER A 61 -9.05 -11.43 -0.63
C SER A 61 -9.57 -10.36 0.32
N ASN A 62 -9.65 -10.65 1.62
CA ASN A 62 -10.05 -9.68 2.63
C ASN A 62 -9.00 -8.57 2.77
N LEU A 63 -7.70 -8.91 2.84
CA LEU A 63 -6.64 -7.92 2.90
C LEU A 63 -6.71 -6.95 1.70
N LYS A 64 -6.87 -7.45 0.48
CA LYS A 64 -7.06 -6.60 -0.71
C LYS A 64 -8.27 -5.68 -0.59
N ARG A 65 -9.38 -6.17 -0.01
CA ARG A 65 -10.59 -5.36 0.21
C ARG A 65 -10.33 -4.24 1.21
N SER A 66 -9.73 -4.55 2.36
CA SER A 66 -9.37 -3.59 3.41
C SER A 66 -8.41 -2.53 2.88
N VAL A 67 -7.39 -2.95 2.14
CA VAL A 67 -6.42 -2.06 1.50
C VAL A 67 -7.07 -1.14 0.45
N ARG A 68 -8.05 -1.65 -0.31
CA ARG A 68 -8.82 -0.84 -1.27
C ARG A 68 -9.69 0.20 -0.56
N GLN A 69 -10.35 -0.17 0.54
CA GLN A 69 -11.14 0.77 1.35
C GLN A 69 -10.25 1.85 1.96
N LEU A 70 -9.10 1.43 2.51
CA LEU A 70 -8.09 2.35 3.02
C LEU A 70 -7.66 3.36 1.95
N SER A 71 -7.48 2.87 0.71
CA SER A 71 -7.11 3.70 -0.44
C SER A 71 -8.16 4.74 -0.86
N GLN A 72 -9.39 4.66 -0.35
CA GLN A 72 -10.45 5.63 -0.66
C GLN A 72 -10.43 6.81 0.33
N ASN A 73 -9.89 6.60 1.52
CA ASN A 73 -9.88 7.59 2.61
C ASN A 73 -8.63 8.47 2.62
N PHE A 74 -7.65 8.17 1.76
CA PHE A 74 -6.38 8.87 1.72
C PHE A 74 -6.16 9.64 0.43
N ASP A 75 -5.62 10.84 0.59
CA ASP A 75 -5.08 11.60 -0.52
C ASP A 75 -3.66 11.12 -0.85
N PHE A 76 -3.55 10.32 -1.91
CA PHE A 76 -2.27 9.83 -2.41
C PHE A 76 -1.49 10.86 -3.23
N PHE A 77 -2.05 12.05 -3.48
CA PHE A 77 -1.30 13.18 -4.03
C PHE A 77 -0.50 13.92 -2.95
N ASN A 78 -0.82 13.72 -1.67
CA ASN A 78 -0.03 14.21 -0.55
C ASN A 78 1.14 13.26 -0.27
N ASP A 79 2.34 13.63 -0.74
CA ASP A 79 3.59 12.86 -0.63
C ASP A 79 4.36 13.13 0.68
N SER A 80 3.68 13.63 1.73
CA SER A 80 4.35 13.87 3.02
C SER A 80 4.60 12.59 3.81
N ILE A 81 5.71 12.59 4.55
CA ILE A 81 6.05 11.50 5.49
C ILE A 81 4.99 11.38 6.59
N ALA A 82 4.42 12.50 7.04
CA ALA A 82 3.30 12.52 7.96
C ALA A 82 2.08 11.73 7.42
N ASN A 83 1.71 11.94 6.15
CA ASN A 83 0.62 11.21 5.52
C ASN A 83 0.96 9.71 5.39
N GLU A 84 2.21 9.36 5.07
CA GLU A 84 2.63 7.95 5.03
C GLU A 84 2.56 7.27 6.39
N LEU A 85 2.87 7.98 7.48
CA LEU A 85 2.73 7.47 8.84
C LEU A 85 1.26 7.21 9.20
N ILE A 86 0.34 8.11 8.84
CA ILE A 86 -1.10 7.89 9.06
C ILE A 86 -1.57 6.66 8.28
N ILE A 87 -1.12 6.50 7.03
CA ILE A 87 -1.44 5.32 6.22
C ILE A 87 -0.87 4.05 6.86
N LEU A 88 0.36 4.09 7.37
CA LEU A 88 0.98 2.99 8.09
C LEU A 88 0.17 2.61 9.32
N GLU A 89 -0.20 3.56 10.17
CA GLU A 89 -0.98 3.32 11.38
C GLU A 89 -2.28 2.58 11.06
N GLN A 90 -3.03 3.05 10.05
CA GLN A 90 -4.27 2.41 9.62
C GLN A 90 -4.03 1.03 8.97
N PHE A 91 -2.94 0.88 8.21
CA PHE A 91 -2.56 -0.41 7.62
C PHE A 91 -2.27 -1.46 8.71
N LEU A 92 -1.57 -1.07 9.77
CA LEU A 92 -1.28 -1.92 10.92
C LEU A 92 -2.54 -2.27 11.74
N GLN A 93 -3.64 -1.53 11.58
CA GLN A 93 -4.93 -1.87 12.18
C GLN A 93 -5.72 -2.93 11.39
N ILE A 94 -5.31 -3.29 10.17
CA ILE A 94 -6.01 -4.30 9.37
C ILE A 94 -5.95 -5.66 10.10
N PRO A 95 -7.10 -6.32 10.37
CA PRO A 95 -7.13 -7.58 11.12
C PRO A 95 -6.24 -8.68 10.54
N GLU A 96 -6.18 -8.79 9.21
CA GLU A 96 -5.28 -9.74 8.55
C GLU A 96 -3.81 -9.42 8.83
N ILE A 97 -3.41 -8.15 8.84
CA ILE A 97 -2.03 -7.74 9.11
C ILE A 97 -1.65 -8.08 10.56
N LYS A 98 -2.47 -7.70 11.53
CA LYS A 98 -2.26 -8.05 12.95
C LYS A 98 -2.16 -9.55 13.18
N ARG A 99 -3.02 -10.34 12.53
CA ARG A 99 -2.99 -11.81 12.63
C ARG A 99 -1.71 -12.38 12.04
N LEU A 100 -1.30 -11.91 10.86
CA LEU A 100 -0.12 -12.42 10.16
C LEU A 100 1.20 -11.97 10.80
N SER A 101 1.26 -10.78 11.41
CA SER A 101 2.40 -10.30 12.20
C SER A 101 2.49 -11.00 13.56
N GLY A 102 1.37 -11.51 14.08
CA GLY A 102 1.28 -12.15 15.38
C GLY A 102 1.06 -11.15 16.53
N ASP A 103 0.54 -9.96 16.23
CA ASP A 103 0.23 -8.92 17.22
C ASP A 103 -1.10 -9.20 17.96
N GLU A 104 -1.97 -10.05 17.42
CA GLU A 104 -3.26 -10.40 18.04
C GLU A 104 -3.45 -11.93 18.05
N CYS A 105 -3.38 -12.55 19.23
CA CYS A 105 -3.73 -13.95 19.46
C CYS A 105 -5.25 -14.09 19.54
N TRP A 106 -5.93 -14.16 18.40
CA TRP A 106 -7.33 -14.56 18.39
C TRP A 106 -7.41 -16.07 18.56
N ASP A 107 -8.11 -16.48 19.63
CA ASP A 107 -8.77 -17.77 19.89
C ASP A 107 -7.99 -19.10 19.69
N GLY A 108 -6.69 -19.05 19.40
CA GLY A 108 -5.84 -20.24 19.25
C GLY A 108 -6.01 -20.97 17.92
N SER A 109 -6.76 -20.42 16.97
CA SER A 109 -7.13 -21.12 15.74
C SER A 109 -6.56 -20.55 14.44
N PHE A 110 -5.42 -19.84 14.42
CA PHE A 110 -4.62 -19.73 13.18
C PHE A 110 -3.22 -19.12 13.37
N TYR A 111 -2.27 -19.66 12.60
CA TYR A 111 -0.82 -19.40 12.54
C TYR A 111 -0.37 -17.94 12.77
N PRO A 112 0.03 -17.56 13.99
CA PRO A 112 0.69 -16.28 14.23
C PRO A 112 2.07 -16.27 13.55
N ARG A 113 2.54 -15.09 13.13
CA ARG A 113 3.91 -14.86 12.63
C ARG A 113 4.24 -15.54 11.29
N ARG A 114 3.29 -15.56 10.35
CA ARG A 114 3.54 -16.02 8.97
C ARG A 114 4.27 -14.98 8.12
N MET A 115 4.19 -13.69 8.47
CA MET A 115 4.88 -12.64 7.72
C MET A 115 6.39 -12.83 7.78
N LYS A 116 7.01 -12.95 6.60
CA LYS A 116 8.47 -12.97 6.42
C LYS A 116 9.05 -11.57 6.24
N ILE A 117 8.18 -10.56 6.23
CA ILE A 117 8.53 -9.17 6.03
C ILE A 117 7.98 -8.32 7.15
N ASP A 118 8.73 -7.28 7.49
CA ASP A 118 8.27 -6.23 8.38
C ASP A 118 6.96 -5.60 7.84
N PRO A 119 5.88 -5.52 8.65
CA PRO A 119 4.62 -4.89 8.27
C PRO A 119 4.78 -3.46 7.74
N VAL A 120 5.73 -2.70 8.27
CA VAL A 120 6.05 -1.34 7.82
C VAL A 120 6.55 -1.33 6.38
N ARG A 121 7.39 -2.31 6.03
CA ARG A 121 7.88 -2.49 4.65
C ARG A 121 6.74 -2.85 3.70
N ALA A 122 5.79 -3.69 4.14
CA ALA A 122 4.61 -4.05 3.35
C ALA A 122 3.68 -2.84 3.12
N ALA A 123 3.45 -2.02 4.16
CA ALA A 123 2.68 -0.78 4.04
C ALA A 123 3.30 0.18 3.02
N ARG A 124 4.63 0.34 3.04
CA ARG A 124 5.36 1.16 2.06
C ARG A 124 5.22 0.65 0.64
N TRP A 125 5.29 -0.66 0.42
CA TRP A 125 5.04 -1.23 -0.91
C TRP A 125 3.63 -0.89 -1.41
N PHE A 126 2.62 -0.97 -0.54
CA PHE A 126 1.25 -0.60 -0.86
C PHE A 126 1.12 0.89 -1.24
N ILE A 127 1.67 1.80 -0.42
CA ILE A 127 1.67 3.25 -0.67
C ILE A 127 2.25 3.54 -2.06
N ASN A 128 3.41 2.97 -2.36
CA ASN A 128 4.10 3.18 -3.62
C ASN A 128 3.32 2.66 -4.83
N ASN A 129 2.76 1.45 -4.76
CA ASN A 129 1.95 0.90 -5.84
C ASN A 129 0.69 1.73 -6.09
N ARG A 130 0.08 2.25 -5.01
CA ARG A 130 -1.08 3.11 -5.14
C ARG A 130 -0.73 4.44 -5.80
N ARG A 131 0.38 5.06 -5.42
CA ARG A 131 0.90 6.29 -6.07
C ARG A 131 1.13 6.08 -7.56
N GLU A 132 1.80 4.99 -7.94
CA GLU A 132 2.05 4.69 -9.36
C GLU A 132 0.75 4.47 -10.15
N ALA A 133 -0.23 3.77 -9.58
CA ALA A 133 -1.54 3.60 -10.20
C ALA A 133 -2.30 4.93 -10.38
N VAL A 134 -2.23 5.82 -9.38
CA VAL A 134 -2.85 7.17 -9.45
C VAL A 134 -2.14 8.05 -10.49
N LYS A 135 -0.80 8.09 -10.49
CA LYS A 135 0.00 8.81 -11.51
C LYS A 135 -0.34 8.33 -12.92
N HIS A 136 -0.42 7.02 -13.13
CA HIS A 136 -0.78 6.46 -14.43
C HIS A 136 -2.21 6.86 -14.86
N ALA A 137 -3.19 6.76 -13.96
CA ALA A 137 -4.57 7.17 -14.24
C ALA A 137 -4.67 8.68 -14.56
N HIS A 138 -3.95 9.52 -13.81
CA HIS A 138 -3.86 10.96 -14.04
C HIS A 138 -3.24 11.27 -15.41
N ASN A 139 -2.10 10.66 -15.74
CA ASN A 139 -1.43 10.83 -17.04
C ASN A 139 -2.33 10.40 -18.21
N LEU A 140 -3.10 9.33 -18.07
CA LEU A 140 -4.09 8.91 -19.06
C LEU A 140 -5.25 9.92 -19.20
N ALA A 141 -5.75 10.45 -18.09
CA ALA A 141 -6.81 11.46 -18.10
C ALA A 141 -6.34 12.76 -18.75
N MET A 142 -5.13 13.23 -18.44
CA MET A 142 -4.52 14.42 -19.05
C MET A 142 -4.31 14.26 -20.55
N ARG A 143 -3.86 13.08 -21.01
CA ARG A 143 -3.74 12.74 -22.44
C ARG A 143 -5.09 12.69 -23.15
N LYS A 144 -6.17 12.30 -22.48
CA LYS A 144 -7.53 12.31 -23.06
C LYS A 144 -8.13 13.72 -23.09
N GLY A 145 -7.88 14.53 -22.07
CA GLY A 145 -8.33 15.93 -22.00
C GLY A 145 -7.66 16.86 -23.02
N SER A 146 -6.44 16.54 -23.47
CA SER A 146 -5.75 17.26 -24.54
C SER A 146 -6.31 16.98 -25.95
N TYR A 147 -7.18 15.97 -26.13
CA TYR A 147 -7.85 15.68 -27.41
C TYR A 147 -9.23 16.32 -27.55
N THR A 148 -9.78 16.93 -26.49
CA THR A 148 -11.12 17.56 -26.49
C THR A 148 -11.08 19.09 -26.57
N ARG A 149 -9.93 19.71 -26.82
CA ARG A 149 -9.80 21.11 -27.26
C ARG A 149 -9.28 21.17 -28.70
N GLY A 150 -9.97 20.49 -29.61
CA GLY A 150 -10.01 20.90 -31.00
C GLY A 150 -11.15 21.90 -31.13
N GLU A 151 -10.82 23.18 -31.16
CA GLU A 151 -11.75 24.24 -31.53
C GLU A 151 -12.45 23.87 -32.85
N PRO A 152 -13.77 24.07 -33.01
CA PRO A 152 -14.32 24.14 -34.34
C PRO A 152 -13.76 25.41 -34.96
N SER A 153 -12.81 25.27 -35.87
CA SER A 153 -12.40 26.33 -36.79
C SER A 153 -13.63 26.72 -37.61
N GLY A 154 -14.36 27.72 -37.12
CA GLY A 154 -15.21 28.55 -37.96
C GLY A 154 -14.32 29.35 -38.89
N TRP A 155 -14.51 29.16 -40.20
CA TRP A 155 -14.86 30.15 -41.23
C TRP A 155 -14.87 29.40 -42.57
#